data_AF-A0A8J3SNG8-F1
#
_entry.id   AF-A0A8J3SNG8-F1
#
_cell.length_a   1.000
_cell.length_b   1.000
_cell.length_c   1.000
_cell.angle_alpha   90.00
_cell.angle_beta   90.00
_cell.angle_gamma   90.00
#
_symmetry.space_group_name_H-M   'P 1'
#
loop_
_entity.id
_entity.type
_entity.pdbx_description
1 polymer ?
#
loop_
_entity_poly.entity_id
_entity_poly.type
_entity_poly.pdbx_seq_one_letter_code
_entity_poly.pdbx_strand_id
1 'polypeptide(L)'
;MTCGWNDAPPYDFVDWPQSWQSTLRAEHPAYDSGLSEADHNNGRLPEALRRWPGAVRSRHPDASFAALGTAAAELMADHPWDDPMARTALLHGWSPTAAGFFCSALPWTP
;
A
#
# COMPACT_ATOMS: atom_id res chain seq x y z
N MET A 1 -6.71 0.13 -4.94
CA MET A 1 -6.35 1.55 -4.75
C MET A 1 -5.01 1.61 -4.05
N THR A 2 -4.08 2.45 -4.50
CA THR A 2 -2.79 2.61 -3.80
C THR A 2 -3.02 3.23 -2.42
N CYS A 3 -2.33 2.70 -1.42
CA CYS A 3 -2.39 3.17 -0.03
C CYS A 3 -1.03 3.68 0.44
N GLY A 4 0.06 2.96 0.16
CA GLY A 4 1.36 3.23 0.79
C GLY A 4 1.32 3.08 2.31
N TRP A 5 2.30 3.62 3.03
CA TRP A 5 2.27 3.73 4.49
C TRP A 5 2.78 5.11 4.92
N ASN A 6 1.95 5.86 5.65
CA ASN A 6 2.26 7.23 6.06
C ASN A 6 3.54 7.35 6.91
N ASP A 7 3.77 6.38 7.79
CA ASP A 7 4.90 6.40 8.72
C ASP A 7 6.04 5.49 8.24
N ALA A 8 6.13 5.21 6.94
CA ALA A 8 7.26 4.46 6.41
C ALA A 8 8.57 5.21 6.72
N PRO A 9 9.63 4.50 7.18
CA PRO A 9 10.93 5.12 7.34
C PRO A 9 11.39 5.76 6.01
N PRO A 10 11.90 6.99 6.04
CA PRO A 10 12.37 7.63 4.82
C PRO A 10 13.59 6.87 4.29
N TYR A 11 13.70 6.71 2.98
CA TYR A 11 14.76 5.90 2.36
C TYR A 11 16.18 6.38 2.67
N ASP A 12 16.35 7.69 2.86
CA ASP A 12 17.62 8.35 3.16
C ASP A 12 18.02 8.25 4.63
N PHE A 13 17.28 7.53 5.48
CA PHE A 13 17.65 7.36 6.90
C PHE A 13 19.03 6.72 7.08
N VAL A 14 19.54 6.02 6.07
CA VAL A 14 20.88 5.42 6.05
C VAL A 14 22.01 6.45 6.04
N ASP A 15 21.71 7.72 5.75
CA ASP A 15 22.67 8.83 5.74
C ASP A 15 22.66 9.64 7.05
N TRP A 16 21.76 9.31 7.99
CA TRP A 16 21.66 9.97 9.30
C TRP A 16 22.79 9.56 10.26
N PRO A 17 22.97 10.25 11.41
CA PRO A 17 23.90 9.77 12.44
C PRO A 17 23.63 8.32 12.87
N GLN A 18 24.70 7.53 13.03
CA GLN A 18 24.60 6.08 13.30
C GLN A 18 23.71 5.72 14.51
N SER A 19 23.74 6.55 15.56
CA SER A 19 22.89 6.36 16.73
C SER A 19 21.41 6.45 16.38
N TRP A 20 21.01 7.40 15.54
CA TRP A 20 19.62 7.57 15.10
C TRP A 20 19.18 6.44 14.18
N GLN A 21 20.04 5.99 13.27
CA GLN A 21 19.76 4.80 12.46
C GLN A 21 19.49 3.57 13.34
N SER A 22 20.31 3.40 14.38
CA SER A 22 20.20 2.28 15.31
C SER A 22 18.90 2.34 16.12
N THR A 23 18.55 3.54 16.62
CA THR A 23 17.28 3.78 17.31
C THR A 23 16.09 3.49 16.39
N LEU A 24 16.09 4.01 15.16
CA LEU A 24 15.00 3.76 14.21
C LEU A 24 14.84 2.26 13.92
N ARG A 25 15.93 1.52 13.66
CA ARG A 25 15.85 0.07 13.41
C ARG A 25 15.37 -0.73 14.63
N ALA A 26 15.63 -0.25 15.83
CA ALA A 26 15.26 -0.94 17.07
C ALA A 26 13.82 -0.65 17.51
N GLU A 27 13.33 0.57 17.28
CA GLU A 27 12.11 1.08 17.90
C GLU A 27 10.98 1.36 16.91
N HIS A 28 11.28 1.57 15.62
CA HIS A 28 10.25 1.87 14.64
C HIS A 28 9.29 0.68 14.51
N PRO A 29 7.97 0.92 14.58
CA PRO A 29 7.00 -0.16 14.49
C PRO A 29 7.13 -0.86 13.12
N ALA A 30 6.86 -2.16 13.11
CA ALA A 30 6.65 -2.87 11.86
C ALA A 30 5.33 -2.41 11.22
N TYR A 31 5.30 -2.44 9.89
CA TYR A 31 4.06 -2.22 9.14
C TYR A 31 2.99 -3.24 9.54
N ASP A 32 1.78 -2.75 9.79
CA ASP A 32 0.59 -3.56 10.04
C ASP A 32 -0.54 -3.07 9.12
N SER A 33 -1.08 -3.96 8.29
CA SER A 33 -2.08 -3.58 7.28
C SER A 33 -3.35 -2.97 7.87
N GLY A 34 -3.71 -3.33 9.11
CA GLY A 34 -4.89 -2.82 9.81
C GLY A 34 -4.64 -1.52 10.56
N LEU A 35 -3.44 -1.34 11.13
CA LEU A 35 -3.11 -0.18 11.96
C LEU A 35 -2.42 0.95 11.20
N SER A 36 -1.43 0.64 10.36
CA SER A 36 -0.63 1.62 9.64
C SER A 36 -1.52 2.50 8.77
N GLU A 37 -1.38 3.83 8.86
CA GLU A 37 -2.20 4.72 8.02
C GLU A 37 -1.81 4.61 6.54
N ALA A 38 -2.76 4.92 5.64
CA ALA A 38 -2.41 5.14 4.24
C ALA A 38 -1.63 6.46 4.12
N ASP A 39 -0.69 6.52 3.18
CA ASP A 39 0.05 7.74 2.88
C ASP A 39 -0.91 8.88 2.54
N HIS A 40 -0.80 9.98 3.29
CA HIS A 40 -1.67 11.15 3.15
C HIS A 40 -1.56 11.81 1.76
N ASN A 41 -0.45 11.60 1.03
CA ASN A 41 -0.29 12.08 -0.35
C ASN A 41 -1.25 11.42 -1.34
N ASN A 42 -1.76 10.22 -1.03
CA ASN A 42 -2.78 9.54 -1.83
C ASN A 42 -4.20 10.07 -1.55
N GLY A 43 -4.33 11.05 -0.66
CA GLY A 43 -5.58 11.69 -0.28
C GLY A 43 -6.44 10.86 0.67
N ARG A 44 -7.70 11.26 0.84
CA ARG A 44 -8.60 10.70 1.88
C ARG A 44 -9.25 9.38 1.50
N LEU A 45 -9.32 9.06 0.20
CA LEU A 45 -10.09 7.92 -0.30
C LEU A 45 -9.44 6.56 0.03
N PRO A 46 -8.11 6.36 -0.11
CA PRO A 46 -7.46 5.11 0.29
C PRO A 46 -7.63 4.81 1.78
N GLU A 47 -7.52 5.86 2.59
CA GLU A 47 -7.66 5.80 4.04
C GLU A 47 -9.09 5.45 4.47
N ALA A 48 -10.10 6.00 3.79
CA ALA A 48 -11.50 5.61 3.99
C ALA A 48 -11.77 4.18 3.51
N LEU A 49 -11.23 3.78 2.35
CA LEU A 49 -11.44 2.46 1.77
C LEU A 49 -10.83 1.35 2.62
N ARG A 50 -9.58 1.48 3.08
CA ARG A 50 -8.90 0.44 3.87
C ARG A 50 -9.62 0.14 5.19
N ARG A 51 -10.37 1.11 5.73
CA ARG A 51 -11.14 0.99 6.96
C ARG A 51 -12.58 0.53 6.74
N TRP A 52 -13.01 0.40 5.49
CA TRP A 52 -14.37 -0.03 5.17
C TRP A 52 -14.56 -1.50 5.56
N PRO A 53 -15.71 -1.88 6.16
CA PRO A 53 -15.99 -3.27 6.49
C PRO A 53 -15.88 -4.21 5.27
N GLY A 54 -15.04 -5.23 5.36
CA GLY A 54 -14.79 -6.18 4.28
C GLY A 54 -13.73 -5.74 3.26
N ALA A 55 -13.12 -4.57 3.44
CA ALA A 55 -11.95 -4.20 2.66
C ALA A 55 -10.74 -5.04 3.07
N VAL A 56 -9.88 -5.34 2.11
CA VAL A 56 -8.61 -6.05 2.31
C VAL A 56 -7.49 -5.14 1.86
N ARG A 57 -6.44 -5.05 2.66
CA ARG A 57 -5.19 -4.37 2.30
C ARG A 57 -4.08 -5.40 2.17
N SER A 58 -3.25 -5.24 1.14
CA SER A 58 -2.09 -6.09 0.91
C SER A 58 -0.96 -5.82 1.92
N ARG A 59 -0.06 -6.80 2.06
CA ARG A 59 1.00 -6.84 3.08
C ARG A 59 2.21 -5.92 2.85
N HIS A 60 2.28 -5.20 1.73
CA HIS A 60 3.50 -4.49 1.34
C HIS A 60 3.65 -3.15 2.07
N PRO A 61 4.73 -2.89 2.83
CA PRO A 61 4.86 -1.66 3.62
C PRO A 61 4.88 -0.40 2.74
N ASP A 62 5.65 -0.42 1.65
CA ASP A 62 5.84 0.77 0.80
C ASP A 62 4.74 0.95 -0.26
N ALA A 63 4.41 -0.11 -0.99
CA ALA A 63 3.49 -0.08 -2.12
C ALA A 63 2.10 -0.68 -1.86
N SER A 64 1.61 -0.80 -0.60
CA SER A 64 0.33 -1.49 -0.35
C SER A 64 -0.84 -0.93 -1.18
N PHE A 65 -1.70 -1.84 -1.62
CA PHE A 65 -3.02 -1.55 -2.15
C PHE A 65 -4.12 -1.97 -1.17
N ALA A 66 -5.28 -1.32 -1.25
CA ALA A 66 -6.55 -1.79 -0.68
C ALA A 66 -7.59 -2.07 -1.77
N ALA A 67 -8.43 -3.08 -1.53
CA ALA A 67 -9.54 -3.49 -2.39
C ALA A 67 -10.77 -3.86 -1.55
N LEU A 68 -11.96 -3.74 -2.16
CA LEU A 68 -13.24 -4.13 -1.57
C LEU A 68 -14.06 -4.85 -2.64
N GLY A 69 -14.65 -5.99 -2.29
CA GLY A 69 -15.45 -6.81 -3.20
C GLY A 69 -15.07 -8.29 -3.14
N THR A 70 -15.70 -9.10 -3.98
CA THR A 70 -15.56 -10.57 -3.99
C THR A 70 -14.14 -11.03 -4.30
N ALA A 71 -13.42 -10.30 -5.16
CA ALA A 71 -12.04 -10.61 -5.53
C ALA A 71 -10.99 -9.94 -4.61
N ALA A 72 -11.39 -9.19 -3.58
CA ALA A 72 -10.45 -8.38 -2.79
C ALA A 72 -9.36 -9.22 -2.10
N ALA A 73 -9.72 -10.37 -1.52
CA ALA A 73 -8.77 -11.27 -0.89
C ALA A 73 -7.75 -11.83 -1.88
N GLU A 74 -8.21 -12.26 -3.06
CA GLU A 74 -7.35 -12.79 -4.12
C GLU A 74 -6.40 -11.73 -4.68
N LEU A 75 -6.91 -10.53 -4.97
CA LEU A 75 -6.12 -9.44 -5.52
C LEU A 75 -5.04 -8.95 -4.56
N MET A 76 -5.32 -8.95 -3.25
CA MET A 76 -4.39 -8.45 -2.22
C MET A 76 -3.46 -9.55 -1.68
N ALA A 77 -3.74 -10.82 -1.96
CA ALA A 77 -2.90 -11.94 -1.58
C ALA A 77 -1.55 -11.90 -2.31
N ASP A 78 -0.52 -12.42 -1.65
CA ASP A 78 0.82 -12.64 -2.21
C ASP A 78 1.44 -11.42 -2.92
N HIS A 79 1.14 -10.20 -2.47
CA HIS A 79 1.79 -8.99 -2.98
C HIS A 79 3.33 -9.19 -2.95
N PRO A 80 4.02 -9.13 -4.11
CA PRO A 80 5.46 -9.31 -4.21
C PRO A 80 6.20 -8.28 -3.35
N TRP A 81 7.27 -8.71 -2.66
CA TRP A 81 8.15 -7.81 -1.91
C TRP A 81 9.07 -7.00 -2.82
N ASP A 82 9.54 -7.65 -3.89
CA ASP A 82 10.37 -7.04 -4.92
C ASP A 82 9.52 -6.86 -6.18
N ASP A 83 9.76 -5.75 -6.89
CA ASP A 83 8.94 -5.32 -8.02
C ASP A 83 7.43 -5.35 -7.69
N PRO A 84 7.00 -4.61 -6.66
CA PRO A 84 5.63 -4.71 -6.11
C PRO A 84 4.55 -4.30 -7.12
N MET A 85 4.92 -3.55 -8.16
CA MET A 85 4.00 -3.10 -9.21
C MET A 85 3.80 -4.14 -10.32
N ALA A 86 4.64 -5.18 -10.42
CA ALA A 86 4.56 -6.15 -11.50
C ALA A 86 3.22 -6.88 -11.56
N ARG A 87 2.69 -7.32 -10.42
CA ARG A 87 1.41 -8.06 -10.39
C ARG A 87 0.22 -7.14 -10.72
N THR A 88 0.22 -5.91 -10.25
CA THR A 88 -0.80 -4.91 -10.58
C THR A 88 -0.73 -4.50 -12.05
N ALA A 89 0.46 -4.46 -12.64
CA ALA A 89 0.62 -4.25 -14.07
C ALA A 89 0.03 -5.40 -14.92
N LEU A 90 0.14 -6.64 -14.45
CA LEU A 90 -0.52 -7.80 -15.10
C LEU A 90 -2.06 -7.75 -15.01
N LEU A 91 -2.61 -7.05 -14.02
CA LEU A 91 -4.05 -6.82 -13.87
C LEU A 91 -4.60 -5.72 -14.80
N HIS A 92 -3.77 -5.06 -15.63
CA HIS A 92 -4.27 -4.19 -16.72
C HIS A 92 -5.10 -4.94 -17.79
N GLY A 93 -5.18 -6.28 -17.73
CA GLY A 93 -6.13 -7.10 -18.48
C GLY A 93 -7.50 -7.33 -17.80
N TRP A 94 -7.74 -6.77 -16.62
CA TRP A 94 -8.96 -7.01 -15.84
C TRP A 94 -10.10 -6.05 -16.24
N SER A 95 -11.21 -6.62 -16.74
CA SER A 95 -12.39 -5.91 -17.21
C SER A 95 -13.29 -5.42 -16.05
N PRO A 96 -13.87 -4.19 -16.12
CA PRO A 96 -14.74 -3.62 -15.09
C PRO A 96 -16.09 -4.35 -14.89
N THR A 97 -16.37 -5.39 -15.67
CA THR A 97 -17.61 -6.18 -15.55
C THR A 97 -17.63 -7.14 -14.35
N ALA A 98 -16.50 -7.36 -13.67
CA ALA A 98 -16.42 -8.19 -12.47
C ALA A 98 -16.27 -7.32 -11.20
N ALA A 99 -17.35 -6.70 -10.74
CA ALA A 99 -17.54 -6.14 -9.39
C ALA A 99 -16.26 -5.87 -8.54
N GLY A 100 -15.64 -4.69 -8.72
CA GLY A 100 -14.63 -4.16 -7.80
C GLY A 100 -14.09 -2.82 -8.28
N PHE A 101 -14.31 -1.75 -7.51
CA PHE A 101 -13.79 -0.41 -7.84
C PHE A 101 -12.25 -0.43 -7.78
N PHE A 102 -11.58 -0.45 -8.94
CA PHE A 102 -10.18 -0.08 -9.06
C PHE A 102 -10.10 1.37 -9.55
N CYS A 103 -9.96 2.31 -8.62
CA CYS A 103 -9.70 3.71 -8.97
C CYS A 103 -8.18 3.95 -8.87
N SER A 104 -7.49 3.97 -10.02
CA SER A 104 -6.17 4.59 -10.15
C SER A 104 -6.36 6.00 -10.71
N ALA A 105 -6.78 6.94 -9.85
CA ALA A 105 -6.96 8.35 -10.22
C ALA A 105 -5.70 9.19 -9.93
N LEU A 106 -4.51 8.65 -10.16
CA LEU A 106 -3.31 9.47 -10.23
C LEU A 106 -3.02 9.79 -11.70
N PRO A 107 -2.87 11.07 -12.08
CA PRO A 107 -2.37 11.41 -13.40
C PRO A 107 -0.98 10.80 -13.57
N TRP A 108 -0.76 10.18 -14.73
CA TRP A 108 0.56 9.71 -15.14
C TRP A 108 1.50 10.93 -15.23
N THR A 109 2.37 11.12 -14.24
CA THR A 109 3.51 12.02 -14.35
C THR A 109 4.67 11.25 -14.98
N PRO A 110 5.21 11.71 -16.12
CA PRO A 110 6.32 11.07 -16.83
C PRO A 110 7.62 11.05 -16.01
#